data_AF-A0A1E7JFZ3-F1
#
_entry.id   AF-A0A1E7JFZ3-F1
#
_cell.length_a   1.000
_cell.length_b   1.000
_cell.length_c   1.000
_cell.angle_alpha   90.00
_cell.angle_beta   90.00
_cell.angle_gamma   90.00
#
_symmetry.space_group_name_H-M   'P 1'
#
loop_
_entity.id
_entity.type
_entity.pdbx_description
1 polymer ?
#
loop_
_entity_poly.entity_id
_entity_poly.type
_entity_poly.pdbx_seq_one_letter_code
_entity_poly.pdbx_strand_id
1 'polypeptide(L)'
;MESEGARTDRLSLLLDQFDKAREMAEVRLTGLGDEEFLWEPVPGCWSLRRRAEAATPRAFGPGEWVLDQGAPDIPASEYAEVARQAAGGMSVAKIADDWSVSVERVEEILAHPDAPEPDETPVTTIAWRLSHLHFHFQGGWEWTFGGRSQEPKLMVDFTPSAALALERFWALIDRWRDSVGALTEEQLDTVGLSQYPYGSDPDEPYIGVLSGANLEFIHHMAEIALLRDLWRARSTTPG
;
A
#
# COMPACT_ATOMS: atom_id res chain seq x y z
N MET A 1 -33.96 18.72 4.26
CA MET A 1 -32.54 19.07 4.08
C MET A 1 -32.22 18.69 2.64
N GLU A 2 -32.20 19.69 1.78
CA GLU A 2 -32.16 19.53 0.32
C GLU A 2 -30.88 18.81 -0.12
N SER A 3 -31.03 17.83 -1.01
CA SER A 3 -29.95 17.06 -1.64
C SER A 3 -29.34 17.81 -2.84
N GLU A 4 -29.50 19.13 -2.92
CA GLU A 4 -28.90 19.95 -3.97
C GLU A 4 -27.39 20.03 -3.73
N GLY A 5 -26.63 19.18 -4.43
CA GLY A 5 -25.17 19.21 -4.42
C GLY A 5 -24.48 17.85 -4.24
N ALA A 6 -25.22 16.77 -3.95
CA ALA A 6 -24.62 15.44 -3.93
C ALA A 6 -24.24 15.04 -5.35
N ARG A 7 -22.95 15.16 -5.70
CA ARG A 7 -22.41 14.65 -6.95
C ARG A 7 -22.36 13.12 -6.87
N THR A 8 -23.17 12.46 -7.68
CA THR A 8 -23.32 11.00 -7.71
C THR A 8 -22.58 10.36 -8.88
N ASP A 9 -21.76 11.12 -9.62
CA ASP A 9 -20.89 10.56 -10.64
C ASP A 9 -19.77 9.71 -10.01
N ARG A 10 -19.16 8.87 -10.85
CA ARG A 10 -18.22 7.83 -10.43
C ARG A 10 -17.01 8.42 -9.69
N LEU A 11 -16.44 9.48 -10.26
CA LEU A 11 -15.29 10.17 -9.67
C LEU A 11 -15.65 10.81 -8.34
N SER A 12 -16.77 11.54 -8.28
CA SER A 12 -17.18 12.23 -7.07
C SER A 12 -17.44 11.28 -5.90
N LEU A 13 -17.98 10.08 -6.14
CA LEU A 13 -18.14 9.06 -5.11
C LEU A 13 -16.81 8.52 -4.59
N LEU A 14 -15.84 8.26 -5.47
CA LEU A 14 -14.51 7.80 -5.07
C LEU A 14 -13.74 8.89 -4.32
N LEU A 15 -13.86 10.15 -4.73
CA LEU A 15 -13.24 11.28 -4.03
C LEU A 15 -13.87 11.51 -2.65
N ASP A 16 -15.19 11.46 -2.54
CA ASP A 16 -15.89 11.60 -1.26
C ASP A 16 -15.52 10.48 -0.28
N GLN A 17 -15.37 9.25 -0.76
CA GLN A 17 -14.87 8.13 0.05
C GLN A 17 -13.44 8.40 0.55
N PHE A 18 -12.55 8.83 -0.34
CA PHE A 18 -11.16 9.13 0.00
C PHE A 18 -11.08 10.28 1.00
N ASP A 19 -11.81 11.38 0.77
CA ASP A 19 -11.80 12.56 1.62
C ASP A 19 -12.26 12.22 3.05
N LYS A 20 -13.33 11.43 3.20
CA LYS A 20 -13.78 10.94 4.51
C LYS A 20 -12.73 10.08 5.20
N ALA A 21 -12.09 9.17 4.47
CA ALA A 21 -11.03 8.33 5.03
C ALA A 21 -9.83 9.18 5.47
N ARG A 22 -9.45 10.18 4.66
CA ARG A 22 -8.38 11.13 4.94
C ARG A 22 -8.67 11.92 6.22
N GLU A 23 -9.85 12.52 6.35
CA GLU A 23 -10.25 13.28 7.54
C GLU A 23 -10.14 12.41 8.82
N MET A 24 -10.60 11.16 8.75
CA MET A 24 -10.44 10.21 9.86
C MET A 24 -8.97 9.91 10.16
N ALA A 25 -8.14 9.74 9.13
CA ALA A 25 -6.72 9.47 9.27
C ALA A 25 -5.96 10.66 9.90
N GLU A 26 -6.24 11.90 9.49
CA GLU A 26 -5.65 13.11 10.07
C GLU A 26 -5.92 13.20 11.58
N VAL A 27 -7.16 12.95 12.00
CA VAL A 27 -7.51 12.90 13.42
C VAL A 27 -6.76 11.78 14.14
N ARG A 28 -6.70 10.57 13.56
CA ARG A 28 -6.02 9.42 14.16
C ARG A 28 -4.50 9.58 14.25
N LEU A 29 -3.90 10.34 13.33
CA LEU A 29 -2.45 10.58 13.27
C LEU A 29 -1.99 11.76 14.15
N THR A 30 -2.92 12.57 14.66
CA THR A 30 -2.61 13.66 15.60
C THR A 30 -1.77 13.17 16.79
N GLY A 31 -0.66 13.87 17.07
CA GLY A 31 0.23 13.56 18.18
C GLY A 31 1.04 12.27 18.03
N LEU A 32 1.23 11.74 16.82
CA LEU A 32 2.16 10.63 16.58
C LEU A 32 3.61 11.05 16.89
N GLY A 33 4.24 10.39 17.86
CA GLY A 33 5.64 10.60 18.21
C GLY A 33 6.55 9.52 17.63
N ASP A 34 7.86 9.79 17.54
CA ASP A 34 8.84 8.90 16.93
C ASP A 34 8.92 7.52 17.63
N GLU A 35 8.77 7.47 18.96
CA GLU A 35 8.75 6.20 19.71
C GLU A 35 7.55 5.32 19.34
N GLU A 36 6.37 5.92 19.18
CA GLU A 36 5.15 5.22 18.75
C GLU A 36 5.26 4.77 17.30
N PHE A 37 5.79 5.65 16.45
CA PHE A 37 5.98 5.42 15.03
C PHE A 37 6.89 4.21 14.76
N LEU A 38 7.98 4.08 15.52
CA LEU A 38 8.96 3.00 15.41
C LEU A 38 8.65 1.78 16.29
N TRP A 39 7.50 1.77 16.98
CA TRP A 39 7.17 0.70 17.91
C TRP A 39 6.99 -0.65 17.21
N GLU A 40 7.66 -1.67 17.75
CA GLU A 40 7.51 -3.06 17.35
C GLU A 40 6.56 -3.79 18.33
N PRO A 41 5.33 -4.13 17.90
CA PRO A 41 4.36 -4.78 18.78
C PRO A 41 4.70 -6.23 19.13
N VAL A 42 5.44 -6.92 18.24
CA VAL A 42 5.88 -8.32 18.44
C VAL A 42 7.31 -8.50 17.94
N PRO A 43 8.07 -9.50 18.44
CA PRO A 43 9.37 -9.85 17.88
C PRO A 43 9.25 -10.19 16.39
N GLY A 44 10.25 -9.79 15.59
CA GLY A 44 10.30 -10.11 14.16
C GLY A 44 9.43 -9.21 13.27
N CYS A 45 8.86 -8.12 13.80
CA CYS A 45 8.12 -7.16 12.97
C CYS A 45 8.96 -6.58 11.83
N TRP A 46 8.29 -6.31 10.71
CA TRP A 46 8.86 -5.52 9.63
C TRP A 46 8.69 -4.03 9.91
N SER A 47 9.77 -3.26 9.73
CA SER A 47 9.79 -1.84 10.06
C SER A 47 10.59 -1.03 9.04
N LEU A 48 10.80 0.26 9.33
CA LEU A 48 11.93 1.00 8.80
C LEU A 48 13.19 0.56 9.54
N ARG A 49 14.21 0.19 8.78
CA ARG A 49 15.52 -0.21 9.30
C ARG A 49 16.57 0.74 8.78
N ARG A 50 17.62 0.96 9.58
CA ARG A 50 18.85 1.49 9.00
C ARG A 50 19.36 0.49 7.96
N ARG A 51 19.87 0.99 6.84
CA ARG A 51 20.36 0.16 5.74
C ARG A 51 21.40 -0.88 6.19
N ALA A 52 22.26 -0.51 7.13
CA ALA A 52 23.27 -1.41 7.69
C ALA A 52 22.69 -2.54 8.57
N GLU A 53 21.43 -2.40 8.99
CA GLU A 53 20.73 -3.30 9.91
C GLU A 53 19.57 -4.05 9.22
N ALA A 54 19.35 -3.80 7.92
CA ALA A 54 18.29 -4.44 7.16
C ALA A 54 18.53 -5.95 7.07
N ALA A 55 17.57 -6.74 7.55
CA ALA A 55 17.65 -8.20 7.58
C ALA A 55 16.81 -8.86 6.48
N THR A 56 15.90 -8.11 5.85
CA THR A 56 15.04 -8.64 4.79
C THR A 56 15.73 -8.58 3.42
N PRO A 57 15.54 -9.59 2.56
CA PRO A 57 16.34 -9.78 1.34
C PRO A 57 16.10 -8.73 0.26
N ARG A 58 14.98 -7.99 0.31
CA ARG A 58 14.61 -6.97 -0.69
C ARG A 58 14.37 -5.59 -0.08
N ALA A 59 14.89 -5.32 1.11
CA ALA A 59 14.74 -4.00 1.74
C ALA A 59 15.17 -2.88 0.78
N PHE A 60 14.36 -1.81 0.68
CA PHE A 60 14.52 -0.79 -0.34
C PHE A 60 14.34 0.63 0.18
N GLY A 61 14.75 1.61 -0.63
CA GLY A 61 14.76 3.05 -0.30
C GLY A 61 16.06 3.69 -0.81
N PRO A 62 16.10 5.00 -1.06
CA PRO A 62 17.29 5.68 -1.57
C PRO A 62 18.29 6.08 -0.46
N GLY A 63 17.83 6.23 0.78
CA GLY A 63 18.58 6.89 1.87
C GLY A 63 19.23 5.95 2.89
N GLU A 64 19.50 6.49 4.08
CA GLU A 64 20.03 5.71 5.21
C GLU A 64 18.99 4.71 5.74
N TRP A 65 17.71 5.04 5.64
CA TRP A 65 16.59 4.20 6.09
C TRP A 65 15.97 3.47 4.91
N VAL A 66 15.68 2.19 5.12
CA VAL A 66 15.07 1.29 4.15
C VAL A 66 13.84 0.64 4.73
N LEU A 67 12.85 0.38 3.88
CA LEU A 67 11.64 -0.34 4.22
C LEU A 67 11.90 -1.85 4.09
N ASP A 68 11.60 -2.61 5.14
CA ASP A 68 11.71 -4.06 5.11
C ASP A 68 10.82 -4.67 4.01
N GLN A 69 11.35 -5.62 3.23
CA GLN A 69 10.61 -6.34 2.21
C GLN A 69 11.16 -7.77 2.10
N GLY A 70 10.32 -8.76 2.41
CA GLY A 70 10.62 -10.19 2.33
C GLY A 70 10.87 -10.67 0.90
N ALA A 71 11.15 -11.96 0.70
CA ALA A 71 11.20 -12.55 -0.64
C ALA A 71 9.84 -12.37 -1.37
N PRO A 72 9.79 -12.42 -2.71
CA PRO A 72 8.51 -12.54 -3.39
C PRO A 72 7.81 -13.83 -2.95
N ASP A 73 6.53 -13.75 -2.66
CA ASP A 73 5.73 -14.90 -2.26
C ASP A 73 4.26 -14.66 -2.59
N ILE A 74 3.49 -15.74 -2.67
CA ILE A 74 2.03 -15.71 -2.80
C ILE A 74 1.48 -16.09 -1.42
N PRO A 75 0.71 -15.22 -0.74
CA PRO A 75 0.11 -15.59 0.53
C PRO A 75 -0.84 -16.78 0.38
N ALA A 76 -0.88 -17.67 1.38
CA ALA A 76 -1.78 -18.84 1.35
C ALA A 76 -3.27 -18.48 1.13
N SER A 77 -3.71 -17.30 1.60
CA SER A 77 -5.06 -16.78 1.36
C SER A 77 -5.37 -16.54 -0.12
N GLU A 78 -4.35 -16.34 -0.95
CA GLU A 78 -4.46 -16.05 -2.38
C GLU A 78 -4.34 -17.30 -3.26
N TYR A 79 -4.14 -18.48 -2.68
CA TYR A 79 -4.01 -19.72 -3.47
C TYR A 79 -5.29 -20.04 -4.24
N ALA A 80 -6.44 -19.69 -3.67
CA ALA A 80 -7.72 -19.79 -4.37
C ALA A 80 -7.80 -18.84 -5.57
N GLU A 81 -7.18 -17.66 -5.50
CA GLU A 81 -7.10 -16.74 -6.63
C GLU A 81 -6.15 -17.27 -7.70
N VAL A 82 -4.98 -17.77 -7.33
CA VAL A 82 -4.05 -18.44 -8.26
C VAL A 82 -4.74 -19.60 -8.99
N ALA A 83 -5.48 -20.43 -8.27
CA ALA A 83 -6.25 -21.53 -8.86
C ALA A 83 -7.34 -21.02 -9.81
N ARG A 84 -8.03 -19.91 -9.47
CA ARG A 84 -9.01 -19.27 -10.36
C ARG A 84 -8.36 -18.71 -11.62
N GLN A 85 -7.22 -18.02 -11.51
CA GLN A 85 -6.47 -17.46 -12.65
C GLN A 85 -6.04 -18.56 -13.62
N ALA A 86 -5.47 -19.66 -13.10
CA ALA A 86 -5.08 -20.80 -13.91
C ALA A 86 -6.29 -21.48 -14.58
N ALA A 87 -7.38 -21.68 -13.85
CA ALA A 87 -8.63 -22.23 -14.40
C ALA A 87 -9.29 -21.30 -15.44
N GLY A 88 -9.07 -19.98 -15.32
CA GLY A 88 -9.48 -18.96 -16.28
C GLY A 88 -8.62 -18.89 -17.55
N GLY A 89 -7.59 -19.74 -17.67
CA GLY A 89 -6.74 -19.84 -18.85
C GLY A 89 -5.46 -19.00 -18.82
N MET A 90 -5.13 -18.37 -17.68
CA MET A 90 -3.84 -17.70 -17.50
C MET A 90 -2.71 -18.74 -17.41
N SER A 91 -1.57 -18.49 -18.07
CA SER A 91 -0.44 -19.41 -18.00
C SER A 91 0.27 -19.31 -16.65
N VAL A 92 0.83 -20.44 -16.17
CA VAL A 92 1.64 -20.48 -14.93
C VAL A 92 2.79 -19.48 -14.97
N ALA A 93 3.44 -19.31 -16.13
CA ALA A 93 4.50 -18.32 -16.31
C ALA A 93 4.01 -16.88 -16.13
N LYS A 94 2.80 -16.56 -16.61
CA LYS A 94 2.21 -15.24 -16.40
C LYS A 94 1.84 -15.02 -14.94
N ILE A 95 1.23 -16.02 -14.29
CA ILE A 95 0.92 -15.95 -12.85
C ILE A 95 2.22 -15.72 -12.05
N ALA A 96 3.29 -16.46 -12.35
CA ALA A 96 4.57 -16.31 -11.68
C ALA A 96 5.15 -14.89 -11.84
N ASP A 97 5.08 -14.33 -13.05
CA ASP A 97 5.51 -12.96 -13.34
C ASP A 97 4.67 -11.92 -12.58
N ASP A 98 3.33 -12.03 -12.64
CA ASP A 98 2.39 -11.12 -11.97
C ASP A 98 2.60 -11.11 -10.44
N TRP A 99 2.89 -12.27 -9.84
CA TRP A 99 3.19 -12.42 -8.41
C TRP A 99 4.69 -12.24 -8.07
N SER A 100 5.54 -12.01 -9.08
CA SER A 100 7.00 -11.95 -8.96
C SER A 100 7.65 -13.18 -8.29
N VAL A 101 7.01 -14.35 -8.34
CA VAL A 101 7.54 -15.62 -7.83
C VAL A 101 8.11 -16.49 -8.95
N SER A 102 8.70 -17.62 -8.61
CA SER A 102 9.15 -18.57 -9.63
C SER A 102 7.97 -19.38 -10.20
N VAL A 103 8.14 -19.94 -11.40
CA VAL A 103 7.16 -20.88 -12.00
C VAL A 103 6.95 -22.06 -11.07
N GLU A 104 8.03 -22.58 -10.48
CA GLU A 104 7.98 -23.70 -9.54
C GLU A 104 7.10 -23.39 -8.33
N ARG A 105 7.16 -22.16 -7.79
CA ARG A 105 6.30 -21.76 -6.65
C ARG A 105 4.82 -21.79 -7.04
N VAL A 106 4.45 -21.33 -8.24
CA VAL A 106 3.05 -21.41 -8.72
C VAL A 106 2.63 -22.87 -8.95
N GLU A 107 3.51 -23.72 -9.49
CA GLU A 107 3.25 -25.15 -9.65
C GLU A 107 3.05 -25.86 -8.31
N GLU A 108 3.87 -25.53 -7.29
CA GLU A 108 3.72 -26.03 -5.92
C GLU A 108 2.35 -25.68 -5.32
N ILE A 109 1.91 -24.44 -5.50
CA ILE A 109 0.61 -23.94 -5.02
C ILE A 109 -0.54 -24.68 -5.71
N LEU A 110 -0.50 -24.79 -7.04
CA LEU A 110 -1.53 -25.49 -7.81
C LEU A 110 -1.60 -26.99 -7.50
N ALA A 111 -0.48 -27.59 -7.08
CA ALA A 111 -0.43 -28.99 -6.65
C ALA A 111 -1.02 -29.23 -5.25
N HIS A 112 -1.19 -28.19 -4.43
CA HIS A 112 -1.68 -28.28 -3.05
C HIS A 112 -2.81 -27.27 -2.78
N PRO A 113 -3.99 -27.45 -3.42
CA PRO A 113 -5.10 -26.48 -3.33
C PRO A 113 -5.76 -26.41 -1.95
N ASP A 114 -5.59 -27.44 -1.11
CA ASP A 114 -6.21 -27.56 0.20
C ASP A 114 -5.24 -27.11 1.32
N ALA A 115 -5.05 -25.80 1.41
CA ALA A 115 -4.54 -25.04 2.58
C ALA A 115 -3.25 -25.56 3.26
N PRO A 116 -2.06 -25.12 2.83
CA PRO A 116 -0.93 -25.09 3.76
C PRO A 116 -1.24 -24.15 4.94
N GLU A 117 -0.56 -24.38 6.07
CA GLU A 117 -0.50 -23.35 7.12
C GLU A 117 -0.11 -22.01 6.47
N PRO A 118 -0.80 -20.90 6.80
CA PRO A 118 -0.44 -19.62 6.23
C PRO A 118 1.02 -19.34 6.48
N ASP A 119 1.75 -18.94 5.45
CA ASP A 119 3.13 -18.49 5.60
C ASP A 119 3.17 -17.40 6.68
N GLU A 120 4.15 -17.51 7.59
CA GLU A 120 4.33 -16.56 8.68
C GLU A 120 4.54 -15.16 8.10
N THR A 121 3.48 -14.36 8.07
CA THR A 121 3.52 -12.99 7.59
C THR A 121 3.88 -12.08 8.76
N PRO A 122 5.02 -11.38 8.71
CA PRO A 122 5.45 -10.54 9.81
C PRO A 122 4.47 -9.39 10.03
N VAL A 123 4.18 -9.08 11.29
CA VAL A 123 3.45 -7.85 11.63
C VAL A 123 4.31 -6.67 11.18
N THR A 124 3.71 -5.72 10.47
CA THR A 124 4.41 -4.48 10.09
C THR A 124 4.22 -3.40 11.17
N THR A 125 5.13 -2.44 11.28
CA THR A 125 5.00 -1.31 12.24
C THR A 125 4.18 -0.15 11.66
N ILE A 126 3.91 0.88 12.47
CA ILE A 126 3.31 2.13 11.97
C ILE A 126 4.25 2.78 10.95
N ALA A 127 5.55 2.84 11.26
CA ALA A 127 6.57 3.33 10.35
C ALA A 127 6.58 2.60 9.01
N TRP A 128 6.44 1.27 9.03
CA TRP A 128 6.37 0.48 7.81
C TRP A 128 5.14 0.85 6.98
N ARG A 129 3.94 0.85 7.59
CA ARG A 129 2.67 1.09 6.88
C ARG A 129 2.58 2.50 6.29
N LEU A 130 2.99 3.52 7.04
CA LEU A 130 2.97 4.89 6.53
C LEU A 130 3.99 5.06 5.39
N SER A 131 5.17 4.43 5.50
CA SER A 131 6.19 4.45 4.46
C SER A 131 5.76 3.69 3.21
N HIS A 132 5.07 2.55 3.39
CA HIS A 132 4.47 1.78 2.31
C HIS A 132 3.46 2.63 1.53
N LEU A 133 2.52 3.28 2.23
CA LEU A 133 1.57 4.21 1.61
C LEU A 133 2.28 5.36 0.88
N HIS A 134 3.28 5.97 1.51
CA HIS A 134 4.02 7.08 0.90
C HIS A 134 4.70 6.64 -0.41
N PHE A 135 5.41 5.52 -0.40
CA PHE A 135 6.03 4.95 -1.59
C PHE A 135 4.98 4.63 -2.67
N HIS A 136 3.89 3.98 -2.31
CA HIS A 136 2.82 3.58 -3.23
C HIS A 136 2.18 4.79 -3.91
N PHE A 137 1.75 5.79 -3.13
CA PHE A 137 1.13 7.01 -3.67
C PHE A 137 2.11 7.87 -4.47
N GLN A 138 3.38 7.97 -4.05
CA GLN A 138 4.39 8.75 -4.75
C GLN A 138 4.70 8.13 -6.12
N GLY A 139 4.86 6.81 -6.15
CA GLY A 139 5.07 6.05 -7.37
C GLY A 139 3.86 6.11 -8.30
N GLY A 140 2.66 5.82 -7.80
CA GLY A 140 1.42 5.90 -8.57
C GLY A 140 1.19 7.29 -9.15
N TRP A 141 1.47 8.36 -8.39
CA TRP A 141 1.39 9.73 -8.89
C TRP A 141 2.40 10.00 -10.02
N GLU A 142 3.69 9.68 -9.83
CA GLU A 142 4.72 9.92 -10.86
C GLU A 142 4.47 9.11 -12.13
N TRP A 143 3.88 7.92 -12.00
CA TRP A 143 3.61 7.04 -13.13
C TRP A 143 2.24 7.24 -13.81
N THR A 144 1.36 8.04 -13.20
CA THR A 144 0.09 8.48 -13.79
C THR A 144 0.18 9.90 -14.35
N PHE A 145 0.65 10.84 -13.53
CA PHE A 145 0.60 12.28 -13.80
C PHE A 145 1.98 12.91 -13.99
N GLY A 146 3.03 12.22 -13.54
CA GLY A 146 4.41 12.68 -13.62
C GLY A 146 5.13 12.30 -14.91
N GLY A 147 6.46 12.36 -14.85
CA GLY A 147 7.32 12.13 -16.01
C GLY A 147 7.69 10.67 -16.26
N ARG A 148 7.27 9.75 -15.38
CA ARG A 148 7.64 8.31 -15.43
C ARG A 148 9.15 8.09 -15.46
N SER A 149 9.89 8.98 -14.79
CA SER A 149 11.33 9.13 -14.98
C SER A 149 12.17 8.46 -13.90
N GLN A 150 11.52 8.06 -12.81
CA GLN A 150 12.19 7.55 -11.62
C GLN A 150 11.59 6.20 -11.20
N GLU A 151 12.47 5.32 -10.71
CA GLU A 151 12.10 4.05 -10.10
C GLU A 151 11.34 4.30 -8.78
N PRO A 152 10.08 3.84 -8.62
CA PRO A 152 9.28 4.13 -7.42
C PRO A 152 10.01 3.83 -6.11
N LYS A 153 10.77 2.73 -6.02
CA LYS A 153 11.45 2.31 -4.78
C LYS A 153 12.59 3.25 -4.37
N LEU A 154 12.94 4.22 -5.22
CA LEU A 154 13.96 5.23 -4.97
C LEU A 154 13.39 6.64 -4.77
N MET A 155 12.07 6.83 -4.84
CA MET A 155 11.47 8.17 -4.78
C MET A 155 11.30 8.71 -3.36
N VAL A 156 11.08 7.84 -2.38
CA VAL A 156 10.81 8.26 -1.00
C VAL A 156 12.03 8.02 -0.14
N ASP A 157 12.67 9.10 0.30
CA ASP A 157 13.68 9.07 1.35
C ASP A 157 13.00 8.85 2.71
N PHE A 158 12.97 7.59 3.15
CA PHE A 158 12.35 7.19 4.41
C PHE A 158 13.05 7.82 5.61
N THR A 159 12.27 8.10 6.65
CA THR A 159 12.77 8.79 7.85
C THR A 159 12.19 8.16 9.10
N PRO A 160 12.97 8.06 10.19
CA PRO A 160 12.48 7.59 11.49
C PRO A 160 11.65 8.67 12.22
N SER A 161 11.65 9.91 11.72
CA SER A 161 10.87 10.99 12.33
C SER A 161 9.42 10.94 11.85
N ALA A 162 8.50 10.72 12.79
CA ALA A 162 7.08 10.69 12.54
C ALA A 162 6.59 12.03 11.96
N ALA A 163 7.07 13.14 12.51
CA ALA A 163 6.70 14.48 12.07
C ALA A 163 7.10 14.73 10.60
N LEU A 164 8.35 14.43 10.24
CA LEU A 164 8.82 14.60 8.87
C LEU A 164 8.16 13.62 7.89
N ALA A 165 7.89 12.38 8.32
CA ALA A 165 7.18 11.40 7.51
C ALA A 165 5.76 11.89 7.18
N LEU A 166 5.02 12.38 8.19
CA LEU A 166 3.67 12.92 8.03
C LEU A 166 3.64 14.20 7.19
N GLU A 167 4.59 15.12 7.39
CA GLU A 167 4.70 16.34 6.59
C GLU A 167 4.81 16.01 5.09
N ARG A 168 5.75 15.14 4.73
CA ARG A 168 5.97 14.74 3.33
C ARG A 168 4.79 13.94 2.77
N PHE A 169 4.24 13.02 3.56
CA PHE A 169 3.12 12.19 3.16
C PHE A 169 1.89 13.03 2.85
N TRP A 170 1.51 13.96 3.73
CA TRP A 170 0.32 14.79 3.50
C TRP A 170 0.46 15.75 2.31
N ALA A 171 1.65 16.33 2.13
CA ALA A 171 1.92 17.15 0.95
C ALA A 171 1.77 16.36 -0.37
N LEU A 172 2.18 15.09 -0.37
CA LEU A 172 1.94 14.18 -1.49
C LEU A 172 0.45 13.86 -1.65
N ILE A 173 -0.25 13.52 -0.58
CA ILE A 173 -1.68 13.18 -0.64
C ILE A 173 -2.51 14.35 -1.16
N ASP A 174 -2.20 15.59 -0.75
CA ASP A 174 -2.82 16.81 -1.31
C ASP A 174 -2.61 16.89 -2.83
N ARG A 175 -1.36 16.76 -3.27
CA ARG A 175 -1.00 16.80 -4.70
C ARG A 175 -1.69 15.71 -5.51
N TRP A 176 -1.72 14.49 -4.97
CA TRP A 176 -2.38 13.36 -5.61
C TRP A 176 -3.88 13.62 -5.75
N ARG A 177 -4.51 14.06 -4.65
CA ARG A 177 -5.94 14.34 -4.59
C ARG A 177 -6.35 15.49 -5.50
N ASP A 178 -5.52 16.52 -5.66
CA ASP A 178 -5.73 17.60 -6.63
C ASP A 178 -5.66 17.09 -8.08
N SER A 179 -4.70 16.22 -8.38
CA SER A 179 -4.52 15.65 -9.72
C SER A 179 -5.69 14.75 -10.12
N VAL A 180 -6.13 13.87 -9.21
CA VAL A 180 -7.30 13.00 -9.42
C VAL A 180 -8.58 13.82 -9.57
N GLY A 181 -8.73 14.91 -8.81
CA GLY A 181 -9.87 15.82 -8.90
C GLY A 181 -10.04 16.52 -10.25
N ALA A 182 -9.00 16.55 -11.08
CA ALA A 182 -9.01 17.17 -12.39
C ALA A 182 -9.31 16.19 -13.55
N LEU A 183 -9.50 14.89 -13.26
CA LEU A 183 -9.75 13.89 -14.27
C LEU A 183 -11.13 14.04 -14.93
N THR A 184 -11.18 13.73 -16.24
CA THR A 184 -12.43 13.63 -16.99
C THR A 184 -12.98 12.20 -16.95
N GLU A 185 -14.28 12.03 -17.22
CA GLU A 185 -14.91 10.71 -17.34
C GLU A 185 -14.21 9.81 -18.38
N GLU A 186 -13.73 10.37 -19.50
CA GLU A 186 -12.98 9.61 -20.52
C GLU A 186 -11.62 9.11 -19.98
N GLN A 187 -10.94 9.92 -19.17
CA GLN A 187 -9.68 9.51 -18.54
C GLN A 187 -9.90 8.40 -17.52
N LEU A 188 -11.03 8.38 -16.81
CA LEU A 188 -11.38 7.29 -15.89
C LEU A 188 -11.49 5.94 -16.59
N ASP A 189 -11.98 5.93 -17.83
CA ASP A 189 -12.14 4.72 -18.64
C ASP A 189 -10.89 4.37 -19.47
N THR A 190 -9.83 5.19 -19.38
CA THR A 190 -8.59 4.99 -20.15
C THR A 190 -7.73 3.91 -19.49
N VAL A 191 -7.56 2.79 -20.21
CA VAL A 191 -6.62 1.72 -19.85
C VAL A 191 -5.18 2.22 -20.03
N GLY A 192 -4.33 1.98 -19.02
CA GLY A 192 -2.91 2.37 -19.08
C GLY A 192 -2.67 3.87 -18.91
N LEU A 193 -3.65 4.61 -18.35
CA LEU A 193 -3.44 5.99 -17.90
C LEU A 193 -2.38 6.01 -16.77
N SER A 194 -2.54 5.14 -15.77
CA SER A 194 -1.45 4.77 -14.87
C SER A 194 -0.57 3.75 -15.58
N GLN A 195 0.75 3.92 -15.49
CA GLN A 195 1.72 2.92 -15.95
C GLN A 195 2.62 2.49 -14.80
N TYR A 196 2.10 2.51 -13.58
CA TYR A 196 2.86 2.12 -12.40
C TYR A 196 3.45 0.72 -12.58
N PRO A 197 4.77 0.52 -12.39
CA PRO A 197 5.44 -0.72 -12.81
C PRO A 197 5.22 -1.90 -11.85
N TYR A 198 4.55 -1.69 -10.72
CA TYR A 198 4.33 -2.70 -9.69
C TYR A 198 2.84 -2.97 -9.49
N GLY A 199 2.24 -3.68 -10.44
CA GLY A 199 0.83 -4.05 -10.38
C GLY A 199 0.20 -4.15 -11.76
N SER A 200 -1.12 -4.29 -11.78
CA SER A 200 -1.94 -4.39 -13.00
C SER A 200 -2.32 -3.03 -13.60
N ASP A 201 -1.89 -1.91 -13.01
CA ASP A 201 -2.21 -0.55 -13.46
C ASP A 201 -2.16 -0.33 -14.99
N PRO A 202 -1.13 -0.80 -15.73
CA PRO A 202 -1.05 -0.56 -17.18
C PRO A 202 -2.16 -1.24 -17.99
N ASP A 203 -2.76 -2.30 -17.42
CA ASP A 203 -3.75 -3.16 -18.07
C ASP A 203 -5.20 -2.86 -17.61
N GLU A 204 -5.38 -1.92 -16.68
CA GLU A 204 -6.68 -1.58 -16.09
C GLU A 204 -7.16 -0.17 -16.47
N PRO A 205 -8.49 0.03 -16.62
CA PRO A 205 -9.07 1.36 -16.66
C PRO A 205 -8.74 2.12 -15.37
N TYR A 206 -8.40 3.41 -15.47
CA TYR A 206 -7.94 4.19 -14.32
C TYR A 206 -8.93 4.23 -13.14
N ILE A 207 -10.24 4.12 -13.38
CA ILE A 207 -11.24 4.03 -12.31
C ILE A 207 -11.01 2.82 -11.38
N GLY A 208 -10.55 1.69 -11.92
CA GLY A 208 -10.18 0.51 -11.14
C GLY A 208 -8.95 0.78 -10.28
N VAL A 209 -7.90 1.35 -10.88
CA VAL A 209 -6.66 1.79 -10.22
C VAL A 209 -6.97 2.76 -9.07
N LEU A 210 -7.82 3.77 -9.31
CA LEU A 210 -8.24 4.75 -8.30
C LEU A 210 -9.00 4.07 -7.15
N SER A 211 -9.91 3.15 -7.46
CA SER A 211 -10.62 2.37 -6.44
C SER A 211 -9.65 1.52 -5.59
N GLY A 212 -8.63 0.93 -6.22
CA GLY A 212 -7.56 0.20 -5.53
C GLY A 212 -6.76 1.11 -4.59
N ALA A 213 -6.30 2.27 -5.07
CA ALA A 213 -5.57 3.24 -4.25
C ALA A 213 -6.37 3.72 -3.02
N ASN A 214 -7.68 3.95 -3.18
CA ASN A 214 -8.57 4.26 -2.06
C ASN A 214 -8.63 3.11 -1.04
N LEU A 215 -8.77 1.88 -1.52
CA LEU A 215 -8.82 0.69 -0.66
C LEU A 215 -7.52 0.51 0.12
N GLU A 216 -6.36 0.64 -0.53
CA GLU A 216 -5.04 0.59 0.09
C GLU A 216 -4.89 1.64 1.20
N PHE A 217 -5.29 2.89 0.93
CA PHE A 217 -5.27 3.95 1.93
C PHE A 217 -6.15 3.63 3.13
N ILE A 218 -7.41 3.23 2.90
CA ILE A 218 -8.36 2.90 3.97
C ILE A 218 -7.86 1.73 4.81
N HIS A 219 -7.43 0.66 4.15
CA HIS A 219 -6.92 -0.56 4.77
C HIS A 219 -5.77 -0.23 5.73
N HIS A 220 -4.70 0.40 5.23
CA HIS A 220 -3.52 0.67 6.04
C HIS A 220 -3.74 1.76 7.09
N MET A 221 -4.59 2.76 6.84
CA MET A 221 -4.94 3.75 7.86
C MET A 221 -5.74 3.14 9.02
N ALA A 222 -6.60 2.16 8.74
CA ALA A 222 -7.30 1.42 9.78
C ALA A 222 -6.33 0.58 10.64
N GLU A 223 -5.35 -0.09 10.01
CA GLU A 223 -4.32 -0.83 10.72
C GLU A 223 -3.41 0.08 11.57
N ILE A 224 -3.02 1.24 11.03
CA ILE A 224 -2.27 2.24 11.80
C ILE A 224 -3.09 2.68 13.01
N ALA A 225 -4.37 3.01 12.84
CA ALA A 225 -5.24 3.39 13.94
C ALA A 225 -5.31 2.30 15.04
N LEU A 226 -5.42 1.02 14.64
CA LEU A 226 -5.39 -0.10 15.56
C LEU A 226 -4.05 -0.19 16.33
N LEU A 227 -2.92 -0.06 15.64
CA LEU A 227 -1.60 -0.08 16.28
C LEU A 227 -1.42 1.06 17.28
N ARG A 228 -1.95 2.25 16.98
CA ARG A 228 -1.96 3.37 17.92
C ARG A 228 -2.79 3.08 19.16
N ASP A 229 -3.95 2.46 19.00
CA ASP A 229 -4.81 2.06 20.12
C ASP A 229 -4.10 1.00 21.01
N LEU A 230 -3.41 0.02 20.40
CA LEU A 230 -2.58 -0.95 21.12
C LEU A 230 -1.39 -0.29 21.84
N TRP A 231 -0.70 0.64 21.18
CA TRP A 231 0.39 1.42 21.79
C TRP A 231 -0.11 2.13 23.04
N ARG A 232 -1.23 2.85 22.98
CA ARG A 232 -1.80 3.57 24.13
C ARG A 232 -2.23 2.62 25.24
N ALA A 233 -2.79 1.47 24.89
CA ALA A 233 -3.26 0.48 25.86
C ALA A 233 -2.11 -0.24 26.60
N ARG A 234 -0.92 -0.34 26.02
CA ARG A 234 0.21 -1.09 26.61
C ARG A 234 0.65 -0.58 27.99
N SER A 235 0.39 0.70 28.28
CA SER A 235 0.69 1.33 29.58
C SER A 235 -0.44 1.21 30.59
N THR A 236 -1.58 0.60 30.22
CA THR A 236 -2.78 0.50 31.05
C THR A 236 -3.03 -0.88 31.65
N THR A 237 -2.17 -1.87 31.39
CA THR A 237 -2.26 -3.20 32.03
C THR A 237 -1.87 -3.09 33.51
N PRO A 238 -2.79 -3.33 34.47
CA PRO A 238 -2.39 -3.53 35.85
C PRO A 238 -1.63 -4.86 35.93
N GLY A 239 -0.46 -4.85 36.55
CA GLY A 239 0.31 -6.06 36.85
C GLY A 239 -0.42 -7.00 37.81
#